data_AF-A0AAW5K9M5-F1
#
_entry.id   AF-A0AAW5K9M5-F1
#
_cell.length_a   1.000
_cell.length_b   1.000
_cell.length_c   1.000
_cell.angle_alpha   90.00
_cell.angle_beta   90.00
_cell.angle_gamma   90.00
#
_symmetry.space_group_name_H-M   'P 1'
#
loop_
_entity.id
_entity.type
_entity.pdbx_description
1 polymer ?
#
loop_
_entity_poly.entity_id
_entity_poly.type
_entity_poly.pdbx_seq_one_letter_code
_entity_poly.pdbx_strand_id
1 'polypeptide(L)' 'MNQSYNCLSDLLSGDAEARDAFAQLPGYVQETIRQRGDHVCTRDALLSYADKLTRGDD' A
#
# COMPACT_ATOMS: atom_id res chain seq x y z
N MET A 1 -3.77 -21.46 -4.21
CA MET A 1 -2.52 -20.70 -4.41
C MET A 1 -2.41 -19.66 -3.30
N ASN A 2 -1.37 -19.73 -2.46
CA ASN A 2 -1.02 -18.63 -1.55
C ASN A 2 -0.40 -17.52 -2.41
N GLN A 3 -1.17 -16.48 -2.73
CA GLN A 3 -0.65 -15.30 -3.43
C GLN A 3 0.13 -14.45 -2.42
N SER A 4 1.36 -14.86 -2.14
CA SER A 4 2.34 -14.04 -1.42
C SER A 4 2.96 -13.08 -2.44
N TYR A 5 2.45 -11.85 -2.50
CA TYR A 5 3.02 -10.80 -3.33
C TYR A 5 4.38 -10.41 -2.77
N ASN A 6 5.44 -10.52 -3.56
CA ASN A 6 6.80 -10.28 -3.07
C ASN A 6 7.03 -8.82 -2.68
N CYS A 7 6.35 -7.88 -3.33
CA CYS A 7 6.49 -6.45 -3.08
C CYS A 7 5.16 -5.72 -3.37
N LEU A 8 5.05 -4.48 -2.90
CA LEU A 8 3.95 -3.55 -3.22
C LEU A 8 3.60 -3.55 -4.71
N SER A 9 4.59 -3.50 -5.60
CA SER A 9 4.37 -3.48 -7.06
C SER A 9 3.61 -4.71 -7.57
N ASP A 10 3.87 -5.88 -6.98
CA ASP A 10 3.22 -7.14 -7.35
C ASP A 10 1.77 -7.16 -6.87
N LEU A 11 1.53 -6.64 -5.66
CA LEU A 11 0.18 -6.38 -5.14
C LEU A 11 -0.59 -5.41 -6.03
N LEU A 12 -0.01 -4.25 -6.38
CA LEU A 12 -0.66 -3.24 -7.23
C LEU A 12 -0.90 -3.74 -8.68
N SER A 13 -0.14 -4.73 -9.12
CA SER A 13 -0.29 -5.34 -10.44
C SER A 13 -1.34 -6.45 -10.45
N GLY A 14 -1.41 -7.25 -9.38
CA GLY A 14 -2.38 -8.35 -9.24
C GLY A 14 -3.74 -7.93 -8.67
N ASP A 15 -3.79 -6.81 -7.95
CA ASP A 15 -4.97 -6.38 -7.19
C ASP A 15 -5.36 -4.94 -7.58
N ALA A 16 -6.36 -4.85 -8.47
CA ALA A 16 -6.85 -3.58 -8.98
C ALA A 16 -7.45 -2.70 -7.87
N GLU A 17 -8.05 -3.29 -6.83
CA GLU A 17 -8.59 -2.56 -5.69
C GLU A 17 -7.45 -1.97 -4.84
N ALA A 18 -6.39 -2.73 -4.58
CA ALA A 18 -5.21 -2.22 -3.87
C ALA A 18 -4.54 -1.08 -4.65
N ARG A 19 -4.48 -1.19 -5.98
CA ARG A 19 -3.96 -0.16 -6.86
C ARG A 19 -4.78 1.12 -6.81
N ASP A 20 -6.10 1.00 -6.90
CA ASP A 20 -7.00 2.15 -6.84
C ASP A 20 -6.90 2.83 -5.46
N ALA A 21 -6.93 2.04 -4.38
CA ALA A 21 -6.72 2.54 -3.03
C ALA A 21 -5.41 3.30 -2.91
N PHE A 22 -4.30 2.75 -3.41
CA PHE A 22 -2.99 3.42 -3.39
C PHE A 22 -2.97 4.72 -4.21
N ALA A 23 -3.62 4.73 -5.38
CA ALA A 23 -3.69 5.90 -6.24
C ALA A 23 -4.52 7.04 -5.64
N GLN A 24 -5.50 6.72 -4.80
CA GLN A 24 -6.30 7.71 -4.06
C GLN A 24 -5.55 8.34 -2.87
N LEU A 25 -4.41 7.77 -2.45
CA LEU A 25 -3.65 8.28 -1.31
C LEU A 25 -2.92 9.60 -1.65
N PRO A 26 -2.66 10.45 -0.64
CA PRO A 26 -1.82 11.64 -0.82
C PRO A 26 -0.42 11.28 -1.32
N GLY A 27 0.22 12.19 -2.06
CA GLY A 27 1.57 11.97 -2.59
C GLY A 27 2.60 11.59 -1.52
N TYR A 28 2.55 12.22 -0.35
CA TYR A 28 3.45 11.89 0.78
C TYR A 28 3.23 10.47 1.32
N VAL A 29 1.99 9.99 1.34
CA VAL A 29 1.65 8.62 1.77
C VAL A 29 2.13 7.63 0.70
N GLN A 30 1.91 7.93 -0.57
CA GLN A 30 2.41 7.11 -1.68
C GLN A 30 3.94 7.01 -1.67
N GLU A 31 4.65 8.11 -1.45
CA GLU A 31 6.11 8.12 -1.35
C GLU A 31 6.59 7.35 -0.10
N THR A 32 5.93 7.51 1.04
CA THR A 32 6.27 6.77 2.26
C THR A 32 6.07 5.27 2.10
N ILE A 33 4.96 4.86 1.48
CA ILE A 33 4.68 3.47 1.13
C ILE A 33 5.65 2.98 0.05
N ARG A 34 6.10 3.79 -0.91
CA ARG A 34 7.14 3.36 -1.85
C ARG A 34 8.50 3.15 -1.17
N GLN A 35 8.84 3.97 -0.18
CA GLN A 35 10.11 3.88 0.54
C GLN A 35 10.11 2.78 1.61
N ARG A 36 8.99 2.54 2.29
CA ARG A 36 8.87 1.61 3.43
C ARG A 36 7.87 0.47 3.22
N GLY A 37 7.19 0.43 2.09
CA GLY A 37 6.18 -0.57 1.76
C GLY A 37 6.74 -1.84 1.14
N ASP A 38 8.04 -2.08 1.25
CA ASP A 38 8.66 -3.38 0.98
C ASP A 38 7.99 -4.51 1.80
N HIS A 39 7.43 -4.14 2.96
CA HIS A 39 6.71 -5.01 3.89
C HIS A 39 5.20 -5.10 3.56
N VAL A 40 4.70 -4.29 2.62
CA VAL A 40 3.28 -4.20 2.27
C VAL A 40 3.00 -5.15 1.12
N CYS A 41 2.74 -6.40 1.50
CA CYS A 41 2.46 -7.49 0.57
C CYS A 41 0.96 -7.80 0.42
N THR A 42 0.08 -7.10 1.14
CA THR A 42 -1.36 -7.35 1.14
C THR A 42 -2.15 -6.04 1.12
N ARG A 43 -3.37 -6.11 0.58
CA ARG A 43 -4.31 -4.99 0.58
C ARG A 43 -4.60 -4.47 1.98
N ASP A 44 -4.74 -5.37 2.95
CA ASP A 44 -5.00 -5.01 4.35
C ASP A 44 -3.83 -4.22 4.96
N ALA A 45 -2.59 -4.68 4.72
CA ALA A 45 -1.40 -3.96 5.14
C ALA A 45 -1.29 -2.58 4.48
N LEU A 46 -1.64 -2.47 3.19
CA LEU A 46 -1.66 -1.20 2.47
C LEU A 46 -2.65 -0.21 3.10
N LEU A 47 -3.89 -0.63 3.29
CA LEU A 47 -4.95 0.20 3.86
C LEU A 47 -4.64 0.58 5.32
N SER A 48 -4.19 -0.38 6.14
CA SER A 48 -3.83 -0.10 7.53
C SER A 48 -2.64 0.85 7.65
N TYR A 49 -1.64 0.71 6.77
CA TYR A 49 -0.48 1.58 6.77
C TYR A 49 -0.82 2.97 6.24
N ALA A 50 -1.62 3.05 5.18
CA ALA A 50 -2.16 4.30 4.68
C ALA A 50 -2.98 5.02 5.75
N ASP A 51 -3.90 4.33 6.44
CA ASP A 51 -4.71 4.91 7.52
C ASP A 51 -3.83 5.48 8.65
N LYS A 52 -2.81 4.73 9.09
CA LYS A 52 -1.84 5.19 10.10
C LYS A 52 -1.06 6.43 9.65
N LEU A 53 -0.61 6.46 8.39
CA LEU A 53 0.10 7.62 7.86
C LEU A 53 -0.80 8.84 7.72
N THR A 54 -2.05 8.64 7.29
CA THR A 54 -3.00 9.73 7.08
C THR A 54 -3.55 10.28 8.40
N ARG A 55 -3.60 9.47 9.46
CA ARG A 55 -3.99 9.89 10.82
C ARG A 55 -2.84 10.42 11.69
N GLY A 56 -1.60 10.02 11.40
CA GLY A 56 -0.44 10.36 12.22
C GLY A 56 0.16 11.75 11.95
N ASP A 57 -0.43 12.52 11.04
CA ASP A 57 0.02 13.86 10.63
C ASP A 57 -0.70 14.99 11.43
N ASP A 58 -1.15 14.73 12.66
CA ASP A 58 -1.70 15.73 13.60
C ASP A 58 -0.72 16.02 14.76
#